data_AF-A0A382NHC4-F1
#
_entry.id   AF-A0A382NHC4-F1
#
_cell.length_a   1.000
_cell.length_b   1.000
_cell.length_c   1.000
_cell.angle_alpha   90.00
_cell.angle_beta   90.00
_cell.angle_gamma   90.00
#
_symmetry.space_group_name_H-M   'P 1'
#
loop_
_entity.id
_entity.type
_entity.pdbx_description
1 polymer ?
#
loop_
_entity_poly.entity_id
_entity_poly.type
_entity_poly.pdbx_seq_one_letter_code
_entity_poly.pdbx_strand_id
1 'polypeptide(L)'
;GDGYFIVKKYGTASIGGNVAADDGGIGAQGIAQPDSSDKGAPGGISFATRAGDFRLDKNGNLVNNMGMRVQGISDYINNPGEIGDIKFDRGEFMASVDVLRGSTDNKTIVMSKAHGFKTGNIVIFKSDGDMPGNDLQEATPYYVRVVDDNKLLLYGDLHSASTDASVGNEMAKSVPADEVTITGMRIIKKLASYEGVHTVGINEENTISSEIAHGLKDGDNVRFYIPNSVNITAGTMISVDEDGVQMPETDANFKGNWQFTIPIDDYMTSMTPDKVLNFGTGKELLIQSAVVSDVDPTQYVITGSVAGRDPMPSLAGETKFTMAPLMSLITTVDINNMATTGTADQWSFYLNADDYSTLAPVKVGTVL
;
A
#
# COMPACT_ATOMS: atom_id res chain seq x y z
N GLY A 1 -42.50 21.13 17.18
CA GLY A 1 -41.36 21.96 16.76
C GLY A 1 -41.31 21.94 15.25
N ASP A 2 -41.34 23.10 14.62
CA ASP A 2 -41.30 23.22 13.16
C ASP A 2 -39.88 22.94 12.66
N GLY A 3 -39.60 21.65 12.42
CA GLY A 3 -38.31 21.21 11.88
C GLY A 3 -38.21 21.53 10.39
N TYR A 4 -37.03 21.98 9.98
CA TYR A 4 -36.64 22.16 8.58
C TYR A 4 -35.43 21.27 8.28
N PHE A 5 -35.38 20.71 7.07
CA PHE A 5 -34.21 20.01 6.54
C PHE A 5 -33.37 20.99 5.74
N ILE A 6 -32.05 20.88 5.85
CA ILE A 6 -31.12 21.63 5.00
C ILE A 6 -30.80 20.78 3.77
N VAL A 7 -30.92 21.37 2.59
CA VAL A 7 -30.60 20.74 1.31
C VAL A 7 -29.70 21.64 0.49
N LYS A 8 -28.84 21.05 -0.34
CA LYS A 8 -27.83 21.79 -1.11
C LYS A 8 -28.00 21.49 -2.60
N LYS A 9 -28.01 22.55 -3.39
CA LYS A 9 -28.06 22.48 -4.86
C LYS A 9 -26.66 22.67 -5.42
N TYR A 10 -26.28 21.78 -6.33
CA TYR A 10 -25.01 21.82 -7.05
C TYR A 10 -25.28 22.08 -8.55
N GLY A 11 -24.41 22.88 -9.19
CA GLY A 11 -24.54 23.33 -10.59
C GLY A 11 -24.82 24.82 -10.75
N THR A 12 -24.34 25.41 -11.86
CA THR A 12 -24.56 26.82 -12.21
C THR A 12 -26.04 27.13 -12.39
N ALA A 13 -26.50 28.24 -11.80
CA ALA A 13 -27.81 28.78 -12.11
C ALA A 13 -27.85 29.12 -13.61
N SER A 14 -28.64 28.39 -14.38
CA SER A 14 -29.14 28.93 -15.64
C SER A 14 -29.97 30.15 -15.27
N ILE A 15 -29.37 31.33 -15.43
CA ILE A 15 -30.09 32.60 -15.43
C ILE A 15 -30.95 32.56 -16.68
N GLY A 16 -32.18 32.07 -16.53
CA GLY A 16 -33.23 32.21 -17.53
C GLY A 16 -33.46 33.70 -17.77
N GLY A 17 -33.29 34.12 -19.03
CA GLY A 17 -33.36 35.51 -19.44
C GLY A 17 -34.70 36.18 -19.10
N ASN A 18 -34.62 37.51 -19.03
CA ASN A 18 -35.74 38.46 -18.94
C ASN A 18 -37.01 37.98 -19.65
N VAL A 19 -37.99 37.51 -18.89
CA VAL A 19 -39.39 37.67 -19.27
C VAL A 19 -40.15 38.11 -18.01
N ALA A 20 -40.81 39.25 -18.15
CA ALA A 20 -41.65 39.85 -17.13
C ALA A 20 -42.71 38.87 -16.62
N ALA A 21 -43.13 39.08 -15.38
CA ALA A 21 -44.21 38.37 -14.74
C ALA A 21 -45.44 38.29 -15.65
N ASP A 22 -45.89 37.07 -15.95
CA ASP A 22 -47.26 36.81 -16.37
C ASP A 22 -47.83 35.65 -15.56
N ASP A 23 -49.07 35.84 -15.18
CA ASP A 23 -49.82 35.13 -14.14
C ASP A 23 -50.43 33.86 -14.74
N GLY A 24 -50.26 32.72 -14.06
CA GLY A 24 -50.97 31.47 -14.37
C GLY A 24 -50.34 30.56 -15.44
N GLY A 25 -49.65 29.51 -15.00
CA GLY A 25 -49.26 28.42 -15.89
C GLY A 25 -48.41 27.34 -15.22
N ILE A 26 -49.01 26.18 -14.95
CA ILE A 26 -48.33 24.98 -14.44
C ILE A 26 -47.43 24.45 -15.56
N GLY A 27 -46.12 24.66 -15.46
CA GLY A 27 -45.15 24.22 -16.47
C GLY A 27 -43.90 23.64 -15.81
N ALA A 28 -43.72 22.32 -15.94
CA ALA A 28 -42.57 21.58 -15.42
C ALA A 28 -41.26 22.15 -15.99
N GLN A 29 -40.47 22.83 -15.15
CA GLN A 29 -39.11 23.21 -15.49
C GLN A 29 -38.18 22.02 -15.26
N GLY A 30 -37.39 21.72 -16.30
CA GLY A 30 -36.61 20.50 -16.47
C GLY A 30 -35.77 20.10 -15.26
N ILE A 31 -35.81 18.80 -14.98
CA ILE A 31 -35.06 18.11 -13.94
C ILE A 31 -33.57 18.26 -14.30
N ALA A 32 -32.80 18.99 -13.51
CA ALA A 32 -31.35 18.99 -13.62
C ALA A 32 -30.85 17.61 -13.21
N GLN A 33 -30.38 16.83 -14.18
CA GLN A 33 -29.78 15.53 -13.92
C GLN A 33 -28.34 15.74 -13.46
N PRO A 34 -27.94 15.26 -12.27
CA PRO A 34 -26.58 15.45 -11.79
C PRO A 34 -25.59 14.67 -12.69
N ASP A 35 -24.60 15.41 -13.17
CA ASP A 35 -23.41 14.89 -13.83
C ASP A 35 -22.65 13.96 -12.87
N SER A 36 -22.22 12.81 -13.38
CA SER A 36 -21.35 11.84 -12.70
C SER A 36 -19.99 12.40 -12.27
N SER A 37 -19.60 13.60 -12.73
CA SER A 37 -18.34 14.25 -12.40
C SER A 37 -18.38 15.08 -11.10
N ASP A 38 -19.55 15.35 -10.53
CA ASP A 38 -19.69 16.29 -9.40
C ASP A 38 -19.35 15.64 -8.05
N LYS A 39 -18.03 15.53 -7.81
CA LYS A 39 -17.39 15.04 -6.58
C LYS A 39 -17.46 16.09 -5.47
N GLY A 40 -18.64 16.30 -4.90
CA GLY A 40 -18.82 16.90 -3.57
C GLY A 40 -18.05 18.20 -3.33
N ALA A 41 -17.97 19.09 -4.32
CA ALA A 41 -17.18 20.30 -4.20
C ALA A 41 -17.75 21.23 -3.10
N PRO A 42 -16.89 21.93 -2.33
CA PRO A 42 -17.32 22.95 -1.36
C PRO A 42 -17.79 24.20 -2.12
N GLY A 43 -19.01 24.16 -2.67
CA GLY A 43 -19.48 25.23 -3.55
C GLY A 43 -20.99 25.32 -3.81
N GLY A 44 -21.83 24.60 -3.06
CA GLY A 44 -23.28 24.64 -3.23
C GLY A 44 -23.99 25.64 -2.29
N ILE A 45 -25.14 26.16 -2.73
CA ILE A 45 -26.01 27.03 -1.92
C ILE A 45 -26.94 26.15 -1.08
N SER A 46 -27.02 26.43 0.22
CA SER A 46 -27.90 25.75 1.17
C SER A 46 -29.29 26.38 1.19
N PHE A 47 -30.31 25.52 1.25
CA PHE A 47 -31.72 25.89 1.36
C PHE A 47 -32.36 25.13 2.52
N ALA A 48 -33.42 25.70 3.11
CA ALA A 48 -34.24 25.03 4.12
C ALA A 48 -35.57 24.57 3.51
N THR A 49 -36.01 23.35 3.81
CA THR A 49 -37.28 22.79 3.34
C THR A 49 -38.04 22.07 4.44
N ARG A 50 -39.38 22.13 4.39
CA ARG A 50 -40.27 21.29 5.22
C ARG A 50 -40.70 20.02 4.50
N ALA A 51 -40.42 19.91 3.20
CA ALA A 51 -40.78 18.74 2.42
C ALA A 51 -39.88 17.56 2.83
N GLY A 52 -40.50 16.49 3.33
CA GLY A 52 -39.82 15.28 3.81
C GLY A 52 -39.72 14.16 2.75
N ASP A 53 -40.06 14.45 1.50
CA ASP A 53 -40.00 13.48 0.40
C ASP A 53 -38.54 13.28 -0.04
N PHE A 54 -37.88 12.32 0.61
CA PHE A 54 -36.50 11.96 0.34
C PHE A 54 -36.38 10.57 -0.29
N ARG A 55 -35.41 10.44 -1.19
CA ARG A 55 -35.07 9.19 -1.89
C ARG A 55 -33.57 9.10 -2.08
N LEU A 56 -33.07 7.90 -2.32
CA LEU A 56 -31.67 7.69 -2.68
C LEU A 56 -31.49 7.85 -4.18
N ASP A 57 -30.51 8.65 -4.59
CA ASP A 57 -30.11 8.77 -5.98
C ASP A 57 -29.24 7.57 -6.43
N LYS A 58 -28.85 7.55 -7.72
CA LYS A 58 -28.02 6.48 -8.26
C LYS A 58 -26.63 6.37 -7.59
N ASN A 59 -26.14 7.46 -7.03
CA ASN A 59 -24.84 7.58 -6.37
C ASN A 59 -24.95 7.36 -4.85
N GLY A 60 -26.15 7.08 -4.32
CA GLY A 60 -26.37 6.84 -2.89
C GLY A 60 -26.66 8.09 -2.06
N ASN A 61 -26.74 9.29 -2.65
CA ASN A 61 -27.07 10.49 -1.89
C ASN A 61 -28.55 10.52 -1.51
N LEU A 62 -28.85 10.97 -0.29
CA LEU A 62 -30.20 11.31 0.10
C LEU A 62 -30.59 12.62 -0.59
N VAL A 63 -31.55 12.55 -1.50
CA VAL A 63 -32.00 13.69 -2.29
C VAL A 63 -33.50 13.91 -2.15
N ASN A 64 -33.94 15.14 -2.33
CA ASN A 64 -35.36 15.45 -2.44
C ASN A 64 -35.89 15.24 -3.88
N ASN A 65 -37.17 15.52 -4.11
CA ASN A 65 -37.76 15.43 -5.45
C ASN A 65 -37.09 16.33 -6.50
N MET A 66 -36.43 17.41 -6.08
CA MET A 66 -35.70 18.35 -6.95
C MET A 66 -34.24 17.93 -7.20
N GLY A 67 -33.80 16.78 -6.67
CA GLY A 67 -32.41 16.31 -6.80
C GLY A 67 -31.40 17.04 -5.92
N MET A 68 -31.86 17.87 -4.97
CA MET A 68 -30.99 18.54 -4.00
C MET A 68 -30.58 17.56 -2.90
N ARG A 69 -29.30 17.57 -2.52
CA ARG A 69 -28.75 16.64 -1.53
C ARG A 69 -29.00 17.15 -0.11
N VAL A 70 -29.52 16.30 0.75
CA VAL A 70 -29.76 16.64 2.16
C VAL A 70 -28.42 16.81 2.88
N GLN A 71 -28.31 17.84 3.72
CA GLN A 71 -27.14 18.11 4.55
C GLN A 71 -27.35 17.53 5.95
N GLY A 72 -26.30 16.94 6.51
CA GLY A 72 -26.27 16.40 7.86
C GLY A 72 -24.86 15.96 8.25
N ILE A 73 -24.72 15.18 9.31
CA ILE A 73 -23.41 14.62 9.68
C ILE A 73 -23.11 13.48 8.69
N SER A 74 -22.25 13.75 7.72
CA SER A 74 -21.94 12.82 6.61
C SER A 74 -20.90 11.77 6.97
N ASP A 75 -20.03 12.05 7.95
CA ASP A 75 -19.02 11.11 8.45
C ASP A 75 -18.99 11.16 9.99
N TYR A 76 -19.96 10.49 10.63
CA TYR A 76 -20.07 10.49 12.09
C TYR A 76 -18.86 9.82 12.77
N ILE A 77 -18.17 8.91 12.08
CA ILE A 77 -17.10 8.11 12.68
C ILE A 77 -15.78 8.87 12.71
N ASN A 78 -15.39 9.51 11.61
CA ASN A 78 -14.12 10.24 11.56
C ASN A 78 -14.30 11.72 11.92
N ASN A 79 -15.41 12.34 11.52
CA ASN A 79 -15.65 13.78 11.65
C ASN A 79 -17.08 14.09 12.16
N PRO A 80 -17.41 13.76 13.42
CA PRO A 80 -18.77 13.91 13.97
C PRO A 80 -19.32 15.35 14.01
N GLY A 81 -18.45 16.36 13.80
CA GLY A 81 -18.83 17.78 13.75
C GLY A 81 -18.96 18.35 12.33
N GLU A 82 -18.63 17.58 11.29
CA GLU A 82 -18.67 18.06 9.91
C GLU A 82 -20.07 17.89 9.30
N ILE A 83 -20.65 19.00 8.83
CA ILE A 83 -21.92 18.98 8.09
C ILE A 83 -21.60 18.84 6.60
N GLY A 84 -22.08 17.76 5.98
CA GLY A 84 -21.89 17.44 4.57
C GLY A 84 -23.10 16.75 3.95
N ASP A 85 -22.95 16.32 2.69
CA ASP A 85 -23.99 15.58 1.96
C ASP A 85 -24.27 14.24 2.66
N ILE A 86 -25.54 14.00 3.01
CA ILE A 86 -25.95 12.68 3.53
C ILE A 86 -25.91 11.69 2.38
N LYS A 87 -24.99 10.74 2.46
CA LYS A 87 -24.79 9.69 1.48
C LYS A 87 -24.87 8.33 2.15
N PHE A 88 -25.69 7.46 1.58
CA PHE A 88 -25.81 6.05 1.92
C PHE A 88 -25.24 5.25 0.75
N ASP A 89 -24.10 4.62 0.96
CA ASP A 89 -23.56 3.77 -0.10
C ASP A 89 -24.40 2.51 -0.28
N ARG A 90 -24.91 2.33 -1.50
CA ARG A 90 -25.84 1.26 -1.85
C ARG A 90 -25.16 -0.09 -2.14
N GLY A 91 -24.06 -0.44 -1.46
CA GLY A 91 -23.55 -1.81 -1.62
C GLY A 91 -22.14 -2.16 -1.13
N GLU A 92 -21.28 -1.22 -0.74
CA GLU A 92 -19.87 -1.57 -0.41
C GLU A 92 -19.26 -0.85 0.79
N PHE A 93 -19.95 0.14 1.36
CA PHE A 93 -19.31 1.09 2.27
C PHE A 93 -19.62 0.77 3.71
N MET A 94 -18.54 0.58 4.46
CA MET A 94 -18.53 0.18 5.86
C MET A 94 -19.21 -1.17 6.09
N ALA A 95 -18.79 -2.19 5.33
CA ALA A 95 -18.99 -3.57 5.75
C ALA A 95 -18.31 -3.74 7.11
N SER A 96 -19.10 -3.55 8.18
CA SER A 96 -18.75 -3.96 9.52
C SER A 96 -19.13 -5.42 9.64
N VAL A 97 -18.16 -6.30 9.76
CA VAL A 97 -18.42 -7.72 9.93
C VAL A 97 -18.16 -8.09 11.38
N ASP A 98 -19.16 -8.67 12.02
CA ASP A 98 -19.06 -9.17 13.38
C ASP A 98 -18.07 -10.34 13.41
N VAL A 99 -17.08 -10.22 14.28
CA VAL A 99 -16.08 -11.26 14.48
C VAL A 99 -16.63 -12.31 15.42
N LEU A 100 -16.67 -13.55 14.96
CA LEU A 100 -17.00 -14.72 15.74
C LEU A 100 -15.70 -15.47 15.98
N ARG A 101 -14.89 -15.07 16.96
CA ARG A 101 -13.58 -15.73 17.14
C ARG A 101 -13.76 -17.20 17.53
N GLY A 102 -13.10 -18.07 16.79
CA GLY A 102 -13.12 -19.53 16.92
C GLY A 102 -12.07 -20.16 16.02
N SER A 103 -10.85 -19.61 16.04
CA SER A 103 -9.72 -20.19 15.32
C SER A 103 -8.89 -21.09 16.24
N THR A 104 -8.28 -22.12 15.68
CA THR A 104 -7.39 -23.04 16.37
C THR A 104 -5.91 -22.64 16.30
N ASP A 105 -5.59 -21.57 15.56
CA ASP A 105 -4.21 -21.21 15.16
C ASP A 105 -3.69 -19.88 15.70
N ASN A 106 -4.44 -19.20 16.58
CA ASN A 106 -4.11 -17.87 17.12
C ASN A 106 -3.80 -16.79 16.06
N LYS A 107 -4.28 -16.92 14.83
CA LYS A 107 -4.05 -15.93 13.75
C LYS A 107 -5.32 -15.65 12.96
N THR A 108 -6.03 -16.71 12.61
CA THR A 108 -7.20 -16.62 11.74
C THR A 108 -8.37 -15.97 12.47
N ILE A 109 -9.02 -15.05 11.77
CA ILE A 109 -10.19 -14.34 12.23
C ILE A 109 -11.40 -14.94 11.55
N VAL A 110 -12.33 -15.44 12.34
CA VAL A 110 -13.52 -16.13 11.87
C VAL A 110 -14.73 -15.20 12.01
N MET A 111 -15.61 -15.18 11.02
CA MET A 111 -16.81 -14.35 10.97
C MET A 111 -18.06 -15.20 10.81
N SER A 112 -19.17 -14.76 11.40
CA SER A 112 -20.44 -15.48 11.39
C SER A 112 -21.12 -15.54 10.02
N LYS A 113 -20.71 -14.66 9.09
CA LYS A 113 -21.25 -14.54 7.73
C LYS A 113 -20.12 -14.20 6.76
N ALA A 114 -20.41 -14.40 5.47
CA ALA A 114 -19.50 -14.03 4.40
C ALA A 114 -19.09 -12.56 4.51
N HIS A 115 -17.79 -12.28 4.49
CA HIS A 115 -17.26 -10.97 4.84
C HIS A 115 -17.19 -9.98 3.68
N GLY A 116 -17.15 -10.46 2.43
CA GLY A 116 -17.08 -9.63 1.22
C GLY A 116 -15.78 -8.84 1.02
N PHE A 117 -14.88 -8.80 2.01
CA PHE A 117 -13.51 -8.31 1.83
C PHE A 117 -12.73 -9.09 0.77
N LYS A 118 -11.74 -8.41 0.19
CA LYS A 118 -10.73 -8.98 -0.69
C LYS A 118 -9.35 -8.82 -0.08
N THR A 119 -8.41 -9.65 -0.49
CA THR A 119 -6.99 -9.50 -0.11
C THR A 119 -6.49 -8.11 -0.48
N GLY A 120 -5.74 -7.48 0.42
CA GLY A 120 -5.24 -6.12 0.31
C GLY A 120 -6.19 -5.04 0.85
N ASN A 121 -7.45 -5.37 1.17
CA ASN A 121 -8.33 -4.40 1.82
C ASN A 121 -7.76 -3.92 3.15
N ILE A 122 -7.73 -2.61 3.35
CA ILE A 122 -7.42 -1.97 4.61
C ILE A 122 -8.66 -1.98 5.50
N VAL A 123 -8.51 -2.48 6.72
CA VAL A 123 -9.53 -2.55 7.76
C VAL A 123 -9.02 -1.97 9.07
N ILE A 124 -9.93 -1.56 9.94
CA ILE A 124 -9.64 -1.24 11.34
C ILE A 124 -10.41 -2.21 12.24
N PHE A 125 -9.83 -2.52 13.40
CA PHE A 125 -10.50 -3.26 14.45
C PHE A 125 -11.18 -2.32 15.42
N LYS A 126 -12.41 -2.65 15.76
CA LYS A 126 -13.15 -2.04 16.86
C LYS A 126 -13.60 -3.13 17.83
N SER A 127 -13.40 -2.87 19.12
CA SER A 127 -13.90 -3.70 20.20
C SER A 127 -14.79 -2.83 21.09
N ASP A 128 -15.88 -3.39 21.59
CA ASP A 128 -16.70 -2.72 22.61
C ASP A 128 -16.12 -2.97 24.03
N GLY A 129 -15.01 -3.70 24.15
CA GLY A 129 -14.22 -3.95 25.35
C GLY A 129 -12.71 -3.95 25.05
N ASP A 130 -11.93 -4.72 25.80
CA ASP A 130 -10.48 -4.83 25.55
C ASP A 130 -10.17 -5.44 24.17
N MET A 131 -9.00 -5.11 23.61
CA MET A 131 -8.53 -5.75 22.37
C MET A 131 -7.87 -7.09 22.69
N PRO A 132 -8.12 -8.15 21.89
CA PRO A 132 -7.48 -9.45 22.10
C PRO A 132 -6.02 -9.43 21.67
N GLY A 133 -5.14 -9.95 22.52
CA GLY A 133 -3.70 -9.98 22.30
C GLY A 133 -3.01 -8.61 22.32
N ASN A 134 -1.69 -8.62 22.18
CA ASN A 134 -0.87 -7.40 22.23
C ASN A 134 -0.62 -6.78 20.85
N ASP A 135 -0.78 -7.58 19.78
CA ASP A 135 -0.45 -7.20 18.40
C ASP A 135 -1.55 -6.37 17.72
N LEU A 136 -2.77 -6.43 18.27
CA LEU A 136 -3.91 -5.67 17.79
C LEU A 136 -4.13 -4.42 18.64
N GLN A 137 -4.35 -3.30 17.96
CA GLN A 137 -4.58 -2.01 18.56
C GLN A 137 -5.83 -1.39 17.93
N GLU A 138 -6.67 -0.76 18.74
CA GLU A 138 -7.87 -0.08 18.25
C GLU A 138 -7.51 1.06 17.28
N ALA A 139 -8.37 1.27 16.28
CA ALA A 139 -8.22 2.29 15.26
C ALA A 139 -6.93 2.22 14.42
N THR A 140 -6.12 1.16 14.59
CA THR A 140 -4.93 0.91 13.78
C THR A 140 -5.33 0.22 12.47
N PRO A 141 -4.83 0.69 11.31
CA PRO A 141 -5.12 0.07 10.02
C PRO A 141 -4.32 -1.23 9.84
N TYR A 142 -5.01 -2.26 9.33
CA TYR A 142 -4.44 -3.56 8.97
C TYR A 142 -4.83 -3.94 7.55
N TYR A 143 -4.02 -4.77 6.90
CA TYR A 143 -4.30 -5.30 5.57
C TYR A 143 -4.87 -6.71 5.67
N VAL A 144 -6.00 -6.94 4.99
CA VAL A 144 -6.70 -8.23 4.94
C VAL A 144 -5.99 -9.17 3.98
N ARG A 145 -5.85 -10.43 4.39
CA ARG A 145 -5.74 -11.57 3.48
C ARG A 145 -6.97 -12.45 3.65
N VAL A 146 -7.67 -12.71 2.56
CA VAL A 146 -8.82 -13.63 2.56
C VAL A 146 -8.31 -15.07 2.55
N VAL A 147 -8.83 -15.89 3.45
CA VAL A 147 -8.60 -17.34 3.49
C VAL A 147 -9.77 -18.05 2.85
N ASP A 148 -10.99 -17.70 3.24
CA ASP A 148 -12.26 -18.12 2.65
C ASP A 148 -13.34 -17.09 2.96
N ASP A 149 -14.58 -17.27 2.48
CA ASP A 149 -15.68 -16.31 2.67
C ASP A 149 -15.91 -15.89 4.13
N ASN A 150 -15.55 -16.74 5.10
CA ASN A 150 -15.79 -16.54 6.53
C ASN A 150 -14.50 -16.37 7.34
N LYS A 151 -13.32 -16.41 6.69
CA LYS A 151 -12.02 -16.39 7.37
C LYS A 151 -11.04 -15.45 6.70
N LEU A 152 -10.34 -14.68 7.54
CA LEU A 152 -9.28 -13.80 7.10
C LEU A 152 -8.09 -13.79 8.07
N LEU A 153 -6.97 -13.28 7.57
CA LEU A 153 -5.75 -12.96 8.32
C LEU A 153 -5.48 -11.45 8.21
N LEU A 154 -4.69 -10.92 9.15
CA LEU A 154 -4.31 -9.51 9.18
C LEU A 154 -2.82 -9.32 9.11
N TYR A 155 -2.41 -8.24 8.46
CA TYR A 155 -1.02 -7.87 8.24
C TYR A 155 -0.79 -6.39 8.53
N GLY A 156 0.47 -6.06 8.86
CA GLY A 156 0.90 -4.67 9.04
C GLY A 156 1.01 -3.90 7.71
N ASP A 157 1.24 -4.61 6.62
CA ASP A 157 1.45 -4.04 5.29
C ASP A 157 0.83 -4.90 4.18
N LEU A 158 0.66 -4.30 3.00
CA LEU A 158 0.07 -4.94 1.83
C LEU A 158 0.93 -6.07 1.27
N HIS A 159 2.27 -5.92 1.31
CA HIS A 159 3.17 -6.89 0.70
C HIS A 159 3.03 -8.23 1.43
N SER A 160 3.19 -8.25 2.74
CA SER A 160 3.00 -9.45 3.55
C SER A 160 1.59 -10.01 3.41
N ALA A 161 0.54 -9.17 3.33
CA ALA A 161 -0.84 -9.62 3.06
C ALA A 161 -1.03 -10.30 1.69
N SER A 162 -0.13 -10.05 0.73
CA SER A 162 -0.19 -10.62 -0.62
C SER A 162 0.76 -11.81 -0.85
N THR A 163 1.89 -11.90 -0.14
CA THR A 163 2.92 -12.93 -0.37
C THR A 163 3.09 -13.99 0.72
N ASP A 164 2.92 -13.66 2.00
CA ASP A 164 3.20 -14.54 3.17
C ASP A 164 2.48 -15.92 3.20
N ALA A 165 1.51 -16.17 2.31
CA ALA A 165 0.85 -17.48 2.20
C ALA A 165 1.84 -18.58 1.78
N SER A 166 2.85 -18.25 0.97
CA SER A 166 3.88 -19.20 0.53
C SER A 166 4.85 -19.62 1.63
N VAL A 167 4.86 -18.92 2.77
CA VAL A 167 5.72 -19.19 3.94
C VAL A 167 4.91 -19.55 5.18
N GLY A 168 3.67 -20.02 5.03
CA GLY A 168 2.89 -20.55 6.15
C GLY A 168 2.20 -19.51 7.04
N ASN A 169 1.98 -18.29 6.53
CA ASN A 169 1.32 -17.20 7.24
C ASN A 169 2.08 -16.72 8.50
N GLU A 170 3.42 -16.74 8.48
CA GLU A 170 4.25 -16.40 9.64
C GLU A 170 4.14 -14.93 10.04
N MET A 171 3.99 -14.03 9.06
CA MET A 171 3.90 -12.58 9.29
C MET A 171 2.50 -12.09 9.68
N ALA A 172 1.50 -12.99 9.75
CA ALA A 172 0.15 -12.63 10.17
C ALA A 172 0.14 -12.17 11.63
N LYS A 173 -0.66 -11.14 11.94
CA LYS A 173 -0.84 -10.66 13.31
C LYS A 173 -1.43 -11.74 14.19
N SER A 174 -0.83 -11.91 15.37
CA SER A 174 -1.36 -12.83 16.35
C SER A 174 -2.71 -12.32 16.84
N VAL A 175 -3.68 -13.21 16.88
CA VAL A 175 -4.89 -12.98 17.63
C VAL A 175 -5.25 -14.19 18.49
N PRO A 176 -5.06 -14.09 19.82
CA PRO A 176 -5.29 -15.21 20.73
C PRO A 176 -6.71 -15.79 20.61
N ALA A 177 -6.79 -17.10 20.45
CA ALA A 177 -8.05 -17.85 20.44
C ALA A 177 -8.65 -18.01 21.85
N ASP A 178 -7.84 -17.85 22.90
CA ASP A 178 -8.21 -18.20 24.27
C ASP A 178 -8.70 -16.99 25.10
N GLU A 179 -8.59 -15.76 24.59
CA GLU A 179 -9.09 -14.52 25.24
C GLU A 179 -10.54 -14.17 24.85
N VAL A 180 -11.29 -15.16 24.35
CA VAL A 180 -12.56 -14.99 23.63
C VAL A 180 -13.76 -14.99 24.57
N THR A 181 -13.93 -13.90 25.32
CA THR A 181 -15.22 -13.56 25.96
C THR A 181 -15.78 -12.20 25.56
N ILE A 182 -15.07 -11.46 24.70
CA ILE A 182 -15.44 -10.08 24.34
C ILE A 182 -16.43 -10.10 23.16
N THR A 183 -17.72 -10.06 23.48
CA THR A 183 -18.79 -9.78 22.53
C THR A 183 -18.67 -8.35 21.98
N GLY A 184 -19.02 -8.12 20.72
CA GLY A 184 -19.08 -6.78 20.12
C GLY A 184 -17.90 -6.38 19.21
N MET A 185 -16.96 -7.28 18.94
CA MET A 185 -15.87 -6.96 18.03
C MET A 185 -16.30 -6.90 16.57
N ARG A 186 -15.80 -5.88 15.86
CA ARG A 186 -16.13 -5.61 14.46
C ARG A 186 -14.89 -5.25 13.66
N ILE A 187 -14.87 -5.73 12.43
CA ILE A 187 -13.89 -5.32 11.41
C ILE A 187 -14.56 -4.33 10.49
N ILE A 188 -13.96 -3.16 10.32
CA ILE A 188 -14.54 -2.09 9.52
C ILE A 188 -13.59 -1.80 8.35
N LYS A 189 -14.06 -1.99 7.11
CA LYS A 189 -13.31 -1.58 5.91
C LYS A 189 -13.14 -0.06 5.89
N LYS A 190 -11.91 0.42 5.71
CA LYS A 190 -11.61 1.85 5.60
C LYS A 190 -12.08 2.40 4.25
N LEU A 191 -12.54 3.65 4.22
CA LEU A 191 -12.95 4.33 2.98
C LEU A 191 -11.83 4.38 1.92
N ALA A 192 -10.58 4.58 2.35
CA ALA A 192 -9.42 4.55 1.46
C ALA A 192 -8.84 3.13 1.24
N SER A 193 -9.63 2.08 1.46
CA SER A 193 -9.21 0.69 1.27
C SER A 193 -9.09 0.38 -0.21
N TYR A 194 -7.86 0.39 -0.74
CA TYR A 194 -7.57 -0.02 -2.10
C TYR A 194 -7.59 -1.56 -2.19
N GLU A 195 -8.03 -2.09 -3.33
CA GLU A 195 -7.86 -3.50 -3.65
C GLU A 195 -6.46 -3.67 -4.24
N GLY A 196 -5.61 -4.44 -3.55
CA GLY A 196 -4.23 -4.66 -3.97
C GLY A 196 -4.11 -5.96 -4.74
N VAL A 197 -3.49 -5.92 -5.92
CA VAL A 197 -3.18 -7.11 -6.72
C VAL A 197 -1.66 -7.18 -6.86
N HIS A 198 -1.08 -8.34 -6.52
CA HIS A 198 0.36 -8.55 -6.67
C HIS A 198 0.73 -8.67 -8.15
N THR A 199 1.70 -7.87 -8.59
CA THR A 199 2.20 -7.91 -9.96
C THR A 199 3.36 -8.89 -10.05
N VAL A 200 3.29 -9.82 -10.99
CA VAL A 200 4.34 -10.82 -11.27
C VAL A 200 5.48 -10.19 -12.06
N GLY A 201 5.16 -9.26 -12.95
CA GLY A 201 6.15 -8.62 -13.80
C GLY A 201 5.52 -7.60 -14.73
N ILE A 202 6.38 -6.84 -15.38
CA ILE A 202 6.07 -5.93 -16.47
C ILE A 202 6.85 -6.43 -17.68
N ASN A 203 6.17 -6.72 -18.78
CA ASN A 203 6.84 -7.16 -20.01
C ASN A 203 7.33 -5.96 -20.85
N GLU A 204 8.05 -6.23 -21.94
CA GLU A 204 8.59 -5.22 -22.86
C GLU A 204 7.51 -4.34 -23.52
N GLU A 205 6.26 -4.79 -23.50
CA GLU A 205 5.10 -4.08 -24.04
C GLU A 205 4.38 -3.25 -22.95
N ASN A 206 4.98 -3.06 -21.78
CA ASN A 206 4.41 -2.39 -20.61
C ASN A 206 3.11 -3.03 -20.08
N THR A 207 2.91 -4.32 -20.37
CA THR A 207 1.81 -5.10 -19.80
C THR A 207 2.21 -5.63 -18.44
N ILE A 208 1.35 -5.40 -17.46
CA ILE A 208 1.55 -5.85 -16.08
C ILE A 208 0.77 -7.14 -15.88
N SER A 209 1.48 -8.22 -15.57
CA SER A 209 0.87 -9.51 -15.30
C SER A 209 0.64 -9.72 -13.81
N SER A 210 -0.43 -10.42 -13.47
CA SER A 210 -0.77 -10.85 -12.12
C SER A 210 -1.03 -12.36 -12.16
N GLU A 211 -0.67 -13.07 -11.09
CA GLU A 211 -0.98 -14.50 -10.91
C GLU A 211 -2.48 -14.75 -10.70
N ILE A 212 -3.21 -13.72 -10.28
CA ILE A 212 -4.64 -13.78 -9.95
C ILE A 212 -5.41 -12.77 -10.82
N ALA A 213 -6.67 -13.05 -11.16
CA ALA A 213 -7.51 -12.09 -11.86
C ALA A 213 -7.61 -10.77 -11.08
N HIS A 214 -7.20 -9.65 -11.71
CA HIS A 214 -7.06 -8.36 -11.04
C HIS A 214 -8.38 -7.60 -10.83
N GLY A 215 -9.43 -7.93 -11.59
CA GLY A 215 -10.75 -7.27 -11.49
C GLY A 215 -10.81 -5.81 -11.98
N LEU A 216 -9.66 -5.16 -12.19
CA LEU A 216 -9.54 -3.85 -12.83
C LEU A 216 -10.16 -3.83 -14.23
N LYS A 217 -10.78 -2.69 -14.58
CA LYS A 217 -11.43 -2.40 -15.87
C LYS A 217 -10.74 -1.24 -16.56
N ASP A 218 -10.99 -1.10 -17.87
CA ASP A 218 -10.48 0.02 -18.65
C ASP A 218 -10.90 1.36 -18.05
N GLY A 219 -9.91 2.24 -17.83
CA GLY A 219 -10.10 3.57 -17.24
C GLY A 219 -10.05 3.62 -15.70
N ASP A 220 -9.81 2.50 -15.02
CA ASP A 220 -9.59 2.50 -13.57
C ASP A 220 -8.31 3.26 -13.21
N ASN A 221 -8.40 4.11 -12.18
CA ASN A 221 -7.22 4.77 -11.62
C ASN A 221 -6.47 3.77 -10.73
N VAL A 222 -5.25 3.40 -11.14
CA VAL A 222 -4.37 2.51 -10.39
C VAL A 222 -3.27 3.30 -9.69
N ARG A 223 -2.77 2.76 -8.58
CA ARG A 223 -1.54 3.22 -7.93
C ARG A 223 -0.60 2.05 -7.78
N PHE A 224 0.67 2.30 -8.08
CA PHE A 224 1.73 1.32 -7.83
C PHE A 224 2.23 1.45 -6.41
N TYR A 225 2.15 0.35 -5.67
CA TYR A 225 2.84 0.21 -4.39
C TYR A 225 4.09 -0.63 -4.63
N ILE A 226 5.26 -0.06 -4.32
CA ILE A 226 6.53 -0.77 -4.36
C ILE A 226 7.02 -0.86 -2.91
N PRO A 227 7.01 -2.05 -2.28
CA PRO A 227 7.45 -2.20 -0.90
C PRO A 227 8.90 -1.79 -0.75
N ASN A 228 9.23 -1.16 0.38
CA ASN A 228 10.59 -0.70 0.73
C ASN A 228 11.25 0.13 -0.38
N SER A 229 10.45 0.90 -1.12
CA SER A 229 10.96 1.83 -2.11
C SER A 229 11.30 3.15 -1.45
N VAL A 230 12.50 3.64 -1.70
CA VAL A 230 12.99 4.92 -1.22
C VAL A 230 13.21 5.83 -2.41
N ASN A 231 12.72 7.06 -2.31
CA ASN A 231 12.87 8.05 -3.36
C ASN A 231 14.21 8.76 -3.22
N ILE A 232 14.84 9.00 -4.35
CA ILE A 232 16.05 9.81 -4.44
C ILE A 232 15.64 11.28 -4.54
N THR A 233 16.36 12.15 -3.85
CA THR A 233 16.21 13.60 -4.02
C THR A 233 16.50 13.97 -5.47
N ALA A 234 15.54 14.63 -6.12
CA ALA A 234 15.62 14.92 -7.54
C ALA A 234 16.92 15.65 -7.93
N GLY A 235 17.59 15.15 -8.98
CA GLY A 235 18.81 15.75 -9.51
C GLY A 235 20.09 15.43 -8.74
N THR A 236 20.04 14.55 -7.73
CA THR A 236 21.23 14.20 -6.92
C THR A 236 21.94 12.93 -7.38
N MET A 237 21.31 12.10 -8.23
CA MET A 237 21.91 10.89 -8.79
C MET A 237 22.99 11.23 -9.81
N ILE A 238 24.26 11.07 -9.43
CA ILE A 238 25.42 11.44 -10.22
C ILE A 238 26.50 10.34 -10.20
N SER A 239 27.24 10.22 -11.30
CA SER A 239 28.46 9.40 -11.39
C SER A 239 29.65 10.13 -10.78
N VAL A 240 30.49 9.42 -10.02
CA VAL A 240 31.62 9.99 -9.25
C VAL A 240 32.92 9.16 -9.40
N ASP A 241 34.09 9.72 -9.06
CA ASP A 241 35.33 8.96 -8.82
C ASP A 241 35.31 8.26 -7.44
N GLU A 242 36.43 7.62 -7.10
CA GLU A 242 36.72 7.05 -5.78
C GLU A 242 36.73 8.09 -4.66
N ASP A 243 36.95 9.37 -4.97
CA ASP A 243 36.97 10.49 -4.02
C ASP A 243 35.61 11.21 -3.90
N GLY A 244 34.58 10.75 -4.62
CA GLY A 244 33.23 11.34 -4.62
C GLY A 244 33.07 12.59 -5.49
N VAL A 245 34.05 12.90 -6.35
CA VAL A 245 33.98 14.02 -7.29
C VAL A 245 33.22 13.59 -8.54
N GLN A 246 32.27 14.43 -8.97
CA GLN A 246 31.46 14.16 -10.15
C GLN A 246 32.32 13.97 -11.41
N MET A 247 32.06 12.89 -12.14
CA MET A 247 32.71 12.60 -13.42
C MET A 247 31.70 12.10 -14.47
N PRO A 248 31.98 12.23 -15.78
CA PRO A 248 31.14 11.64 -16.82
C PRO A 248 31.27 10.10 -16.86
N GLU A 249 30.16 9.41 -17.15
CA GLU A 249 30.17 7.94 -17.36
C GLU A 249 31.05 7.50 -18.54
N THR A 250 31.32 8.39 -19.49
CA THR A 250 32.18 8.14 -20.65
C THR A 250 33.67 8.22 -20.32
N ASP A 251 34.04 8.63 -19.10
CA ASP A 251 35.43 8.69 -18.68
C ASP A 251 36.01 7.28 -18.50
N ALA A 252 37.23 7.04 -18.99
CA ALA A 252 37.89 5.74 -18.88
C ALA A 252 38.17 5.31 -17.42
N ASN A 253 38.21 6.29 -16.51
CA ASN A 253 38.42 6.06 -15.08
C ASN A 253 37.12 5.77 -14.34
N PHE A 254 35.95 5.88 -14.98
CA PHE A 254 34.69 5.55 -14.34
C PHE A 254 34.64 4.06 -14.00
N LYS A 255 34.55 3.74 -12.70
CA LYS A 255 34.46 2.37 -12.16
C LYS A 255 33.07 2.01 -11.66
N GLY A 256 32.06 2.78 -12.08
CA GLY A 256 30.66 2.50 -11.75
C GLY A 256 30.25 3.05 -10.39
N ASN A 257 30.97 4.06 -9.89
CA ASN A 257 30.65 4.69 -8.61
C ASN A 257 29.57 5.76 -8.80
N TRP A 258 28.57 5.74 -7.93
CA TRP A 258 27.43 6.63 -7.95
C TRP A 258 27.23 7.27 -6.58
N GLN A 259 26.77 8.51 -6.58
CA GLN A 259 26.36 9.25 -5.39
C GLN A 259 24.94 9.79 -5.58
N PHE A 260 24.15 9.79 -4.51
CA PHE A 260 22.84 10.43 -4.48
C PHE A 260 22.45 10.80 -3.05
N THR A 261 21.39 11.59 -2.90
CA THR A 261 20.84 11.92 -1.58
C THR A 261 19.41 11.43 -1.40
N ILE A 262 19.06 11.18 -0.15
CA ILE A 262 17.69 10.84 0.28
C ILE A 262 17.31 11.69 1.50
N PRO A 263 16.01 11.93 1.75
CA PRO A 263 15.55 12.56 2.99
C PRO A 263 15.95 11.75 4.23
N ILE A 264 16.24 12.44 5.35
CA ILE A 264 16.67 11.79 6.60
C ILE A 264 15.62 10.83 7.17
N ASP A 265 14.34 11.15 7.00
CA ASP A 265 13.23 10.32 7.48
C ASP A 265 13.05 9.04 6.64
N ASP A 266 13.59 9.02 5.41
CA ASP A 266 13.54 7.86 4.51
C ASP A 266 14.77 6.94 4.68
N TYR A 267 15.78 7.36 5.46
CA TYR A 267 16.94 6.53 5.75
C TYR A 267 16.54 5.35 6.62
N MET A 268 16.82 4.15 6.13
CA MET A 268 16.62 2.92 6.88
C MET A 268 17.93 2.46 7.50
N THR A 269 17.88 1.91 8.71
CA THR A 269 19.07 1.34 9.40
C THR A 269 19.75 0.21 8.64
N SER A 270 19.08 -0.35 7.62
CA SER A 270 19.61 -1.33 6.68
C SER A 270 20.42 -0.72 5.53
N MET A 271 20.46 0.60 5.35
CA MET A 271 21.24 1.29 4.31
C MET A 271 22.68 1.55 4.77
N THR A 272 23.36 0.48 5.20
CA THR A 272 24.76 0.53 5.65
C THR A 272 25.71 0.10 4.54
N PRO A 273 27.03 0.37 4.67
CA PRO A 273 28.04 -0.23 3.81
C PRO A 273 27.84 -1.75 3.67
N ASP A 274 28.22 -2.27 2.50
CA ASP A 274 28.11 -3.68 2.08
C ASP A 274 26.68 -4.19 1.84
N LYS A 275 25.68 -3.30 1.84
CA LYS A 275 24.30 -3.65 1.46
C LYS A 275 24.01 -3.25 0.03
N VAL A 276 23.12 -4.01 -0.61
CA VAL A 276 22.76 -3.82 -2.02
C VAL A 276 21.43 -3.10 -2.13
N LEU A 277 21.41 -2.04 -2.94
CA LEU A 277 20.23 -1.34 -3.38
C LEU A 277 19.86 -1.81 -4.79
N ASN A 278 18.58 -2.03 -5.02
CA ASN A 278 18.07 -2.54 -6.29
C ASN A 278 17.36 -1.42 -7.06
N PHE A 279 17.95 -1.01 -8.19
CA PHE A 279 17.40 -0.03 -9.13
C PHE A 279 16.74 -0.70 -10.35
N GLY A 280 16.48 -2.00 -10.28
CA GLY A 280 15.96 -2.81 -11.37
C GLY A 280 16.94 -3.89 -11.81
N THR A 281 16.47 -4.75 -12.72
CA THR A 281 17.24 -5.89 -13.22
C THR A 281 18.58 -5.45 -13.79
N GLY A 282 19.67 -5.91 -13.17
CA GLY A 282 21.03 -5.58 -13.60
C GLY A 282 21.53 -4.21 -13.21
N LYS A 283 20.82 -3.52 -12.32
CA LYS A 283 21.17 -2.24 -11.74
C LYS A 283 21.27 -2.35 -10.21
N GLU A 284 22.08 -3.30 -9.75
CA GLU A 284 22.33 -3.51 -8.33
C GLU A 284 23.53 -2.66 -7.87
N LEU A 285 23.32 -1.80 -6.87
CA LEU A 285 24.35 -0.91 -6.33
C LEU A 285 24.77 -1.37 -4.94
N LEU A 286 26.05 -1.65 -4.76
CA LEU A 286 26.65 -1.95 -3.46
C LEU A 286 26.98 -0.64 -2.73
N ILE A 287 26.39 -0.41 -1.55
CA ILE A 287 26.66 0.77 -0.73
C ILE A 287 28.08 0.70 -0.20
N GLN A 288 28.84 1.78 -0.41
CA GLN A 288 30.17 2.00 0.14
C GLN A 288 30.11 2.94 1.35
N SER A 289 29.29 3.98 1.30
CA SER A 289 29.07 4.88 2.42
C SER A 289 27.64 5.41 2.47
N ALA A 290 27.18 5.70 3.69
CA ALA A 290 25.94 6.42 3.93
C ALA A 290 26.17 7.36 5.12
N VAL A 291 26.19 8.67 4.86
CA VAL A 291 26.52 9.70 5.85
C VAL A 291 25.51 10.84 5.78
N VAL A 292 25.30 11.53 6.90
CA VAL A 292 24.47 12.75 6.89
C VAL A 292 25.17 13.79 6.02
N SER A 293 24.41 14.49 5.18
CA SER A 293 24.95 15.51 4.30
C SER A 293 25.46 16.72 5.08
N ASP A 294 26.71 17.12 4.81
CA ASP A 294 27.32 18.33 5.37
C ASP A 294 26.68 19.62 4.82
N VAL A 295 26.02 19.53 3.66
CA VAL A 295 25.35 20.67 3.00
C VAL A 295 23.93 20.86 3.53
N ASP A 296 23.22 19.76 3.76
CA ASP A 296 21.85 19.75 4.28
C ASP A 296 21.68 18.61 5.29
N PRO A 297 21.70 18.88 6.61
CA PRO A 297 21.64 17.84 7.64
C PRO A 297 20.29 17.11 7.69
N THR A 298 19.30 17.51 6.87
CA THR A 298 18.03 16.78 6.69
C THR A 298 18.10 15.71 5.61
N GLN A 299 19.29 15.45 5.06
CA GLN A 299 19.50 14.45 4.01
C GLN A 299 20.67 13.52 4.35
N TYR A 300 20.60 12.28 3.85
CA TYR A 300 21.74 11.37 3.77
C TYR A 300 22.34 11.42 2.38
N VAL A 301 23.68 11.42 2.29
CA VAL A 301 24.44 11.14 1.07
C VAL A 301 24.81 9.66 1.08
N ILE A 302 24.46 8.95 0.01
CA ILE A 302 24.80 7.55 -0.19
C ILE A 302 25.77 7.48 -1.37
N THR A 303 26.88 6.77 -1.18
CA THR A 303 27.81 6.41 -2.26
C THR A 303 27.89 4.91 -2.40
N GLY A 304 28.07 4.43 -3.63
CA GLY A 304 28.21 3.00 -3.90
C GLY A 304 28.61 2.68 -5.33
N SER A 305 28.79 1.40 -5.64
CA SER A 305 29.24 0.95 -6.97
C SER A 305 28.38 -0.16 -7.56
N VAL A 306 28.13 -0.09 -8.88
CA VAL A 306 27.43 -1.13 -9.67
C VAL A 306 28.37 -2.15 -10.32
N ALA A 307 29.51 -2.43 -9.68
CA ALA A 307 30.61 -3.18 -10.27
C ALA A 307 30.22 -4.64 -10.64
N GLY A 308 30.84 -5.18 -11.70
CA GLY A 308 30.77 -6.60 -12.06
C GLY A 308 30.01 -6.93 -13.35
N ARG A 309 29.58 -5.93 -14.14
CA ARG A 309 28.92 -6.15 -15.44
C ARG A 309 29.58 -5.31 -16.54
N ASP A 310 29.71 -5.89 -17.74
CA ASP A 310 30.19 -5.23 -18.96
C ASP A 310 29.15 -5.41 -20.07
N PRO A 311 28.55 -4.34 -20.64
CA PRO A 311 28.77 -2.93 -20.28
C PRO A 311 28.22 -2.57 -18.90
N MET A 312 28.86 -1.61 -18.25
CA MET A 312 28.47 -1.18 -16.90
C MET A 312 27.11 -0.47 -16.96
N PRO A 313 26.15 -0.84 -16.09
CA PRO A 313 24.82 -0.27 -16.15
C PRO A 313 24.83 1.20 -15.73
N SER A 314 24.13 2.04 -16.49
CA SER A 314 23.87 3.42 -16.10
C SER A 314 22.72 3.50 -15.11
N LEU A 315 22.93 4.27 -14.03
CA LEU A 315 21.90 4.65 -13.10
C LEU A 315 21.43 6.11 -13.31
N ALA A 316 21.85 6.74 -14.41
CA ALA A 316 21.41 8.09 -14.73
C ALA A 316 19.89 8.11 -14.92
N GLY A 317 19.22 9.07 -14.25
CA GLY A 317 17.78 9.24 -14.34
C GLY A 317 16.96 8.30 -13.45
N GLU A 318 17.59 7.39 -12.71
CA GLU A 318 16.88 6.62 -11.68
C GLU A 318 16.40 7.56 -10.56
N THR A 319 15.14 7.40 -10.14
CA THR A 319 14.51 8.29 -9.14
C THR A 319 14.15 7.58 -7.84
N LYS A 320 14.29 6.26 -7.81
CA LYS A 320 13.94 5.43 -6.67
C LYS A 320 14.70 4.11 -6.74
N PHE A 321 14.89 3.50 -5.58
CA PHE A 321 15.37 2.12 -5.48
C PHE A 321 14.47 1.34 -4.54
N THR A 322 14.60 0.03 -4.57
CA THR A 322 14.08 -0.85 -3.53
C THR A 322 15.23 -1.44 -2.75
N MET A 323 14.98 -1.73 -1.48
CA MET A 323 15.84 -2.65 -0.76
C MET A 323 15.34 -4.06 -1.01
N ALA A 324 16.25 -5.02 -1.19
CA ALA A 324 15.86 -6.42 -1.18
C ALA A 324 15.01 -6.67 0.09
N PRO A 325 13.91 -7.46 0.00
CA PRO A 325 13.23 -7.90 1.21
C PRO A 325 14.29 -8.52 2.12
N LEU A 326 14.15 -8.34 3.44
CA LEU A 326 14.93 -9.04 4.47
C LEU A 326 14.69 -10.56 4.34
N MET A 327 15.25 -11.16 3.31
CA MET A 327 15.41 -12.58 3.11
C MET A 327 16.93 -12.77 3.07
N SER A 328 17.43 -13.30 4.18
CA SER A 328 18.75 -13.88 4.39
C SER A 328 19.54 -14.14 3.10
N LEU A 329 20.81 -13.69 3.10
CA LEU A 329 21.85 -14.03 2.14
C LEU A 329 21.64 -15.43 1.53
N ILE A 330 21.41 -15.49 0.22
CA ILE A 330 21.81 -16.66 -0.56
C ILE A 330 23.02 -16.19 -1.37
N THR A 331 24.20 -16.28 -0.75
CA THR A 331 25.45 -16.37 -1.50
C THR A 331 25.50 -17.79 -2.08
N THR A 332 25.18 -17.95 -3.35
CA THR A 332 25.53 -19.18 -4.08
C THR A 332 27.04 -19.26 -4.18
N VAL A 333 27.64 -20.27 -3.55
CA VAL A 333 29.07 -20.60 -3.68
C VAL A 333 29.21 -21.69 -4.74
N ASP A 334 29.96 -21.42 -5.79
CA ASP A 334 30.29 -22.42 -6.81
C ASP A 334 31.33 -23.40 -6.26
N ILE A 335 30.91 -24.65 -6.03
CA ILE A 335 31.79 -25.70 -5.53
C ILE A 335 32.45 -26.41 -6.72
N ASN A 336 33.77 -26.23 -6.85
CA ASN A 336 34.56 -26.85 -7.90
C ASN A 336 35.36 -28.07 -7.37
N ASN A 337 35.65 -29.02 -8.27
CA ASN A 337 36.48 -30.20 -8.00
C ASN A 337 36.00 -31.10 -6.86
N MET A 338 34.70 -31.42 -6.83
CA MET A 338 34.17 -32.46 -5.93
C MET A 338 34.73 -33.83 -6.32
N ALA A 339 35.38 -34.50 -5.36
CA ALA A 339 35.92 -35.84 -5.54
C ALA A 339 35.64 -36.73 -4.31
N THR A 340 35.51 -38.04 -4.53
CA THR A 340 35.38 -39.01 -3.42
C THR A 340 36.76 -39.24 -2.80
N THR A 341 36.83 -39.34 -1.47
CA THR A 341 38.10 -39.60 -0.76
C THR A 341 38.42 -41.09 -0.65
N GLY A 342 37.65 -41.96 -1.31
CA GLY A 342 37.87 -43.41 -1.35
C GLY A 342 37.21 -44.21 -0.22
N THR A 343 36.48 -43.56 0.70
CA THR A 343 35.61 -44.17 1.72
C THR A 343 34.14 -43.88 1.37
N ALA A 344 33.22 -44.81 1.68
CA ALA A 344 31.79 -44.60 1.43
C ALA A 344 31.28 -43.39 2.25
N ASP A 345 30.54 -42.49 1.61
CA ASP A 345 29.99 -41.24 2.16
C ASP A 345 31.02 -40.20 2.65
N GLN A 346 32.16 -40.08 1.96
CA GLN A 346 33.07 -38.95 2.17
C GLN A 346 33.51 -38.31 0.85
N TRP A 347 33.38 -36.99 0.80
CA TRP A 347 33.74 -36.16 -0.35
C TRP A 347 34.67 -35.04 0.08
N SER A 348 35.63 -34.72 -0.77
CA SER A 348 36.44 -33.53 -0.67
C SER A 348 36.09 -32.58 -1.81
N PHE A 349 36.23 -31.29 -1.53
CA PHE A 349 36.09 -30.22 -2.50
C PHE A 349 37.04 -29.09 -2.12
N TYR A 350 37.38 -28.26 -3.08
CA TYR A 350 38.21 -27.08 -2.82
C TYR A 350 37.31 -25.86 -2.72
N LEU A 351 37.46 -25.10 -1.64
CA LEU A 351 36.86 -23.78 -1.48
C LEU A 351 37.94 -22.72 -1.62
N ASN A 352 37.61 -21.58 -2.19
CA ASN A 352 38.49 -20.43 -2.14
C ASN A 352 38.53 -19.90 -0.69
N ALA A 353 39.71 -19.42 -0.26
CA ALA A 353 39.92 -19.05 1.15
C ALA A 353 39.03 -17.87 1.58
N ASP A 354 38.70 -16.97 0.65
CA ASP A 354 37.89 -15.79 0.90
C ASP A 354 36.40 -16.14 1.08
N ASP A 355 35.92 -17.17 0.38
CA ASP A 355 34.52 -17.64 0.47
C ASP A 355 34.22 -18.36 1.79
N TYR A 356 35.26 -18.89 2.46
CA TYR A 356 35.13 -19.60 3.74
C TYR A 356 34.57 -18.71 4.85
N SER A 357 34.85 -17.40 4.79
CA SER A 357 34.39 -16.42 5.79
C SER A 357 32.87 -16.22 5.81
N THR A 358 32.18 -16.62 4.74
CA THR A 358 30.72 -16.46 4.55
C THR A 358 29.91 -17.67 5.01
N LEU A 359 30.56 -18.80 5.30
CA LEU A 359 29.92 -20.01 5.80
C LEU A 359 29.91 -19.97 7.34
N ALA A 360 28.74 -20.12 7.96
CA ALA A 360 28.64 -20.23 9.42
C ALA A 360 29.48 -21.43 9.91
N PRO A 361 30.17 -21.34 11.07
CA PRO A 361 31.17 -22.33 11.45
C PRO A 361 30.54 -23.72 11.66
N VAL A 362 30.81 -24.64 10.74
CA VAL A 362 30.46 -26.06 10.91
C VAL A 362 31.40 -26.65 11.95
N LYS A 363 30.91 -26.81 13.19
CA LYS A 363 31.67 -27.56 14.22
C LYS A 363 31.68 -29.04 13.87
N VAL A 364 32.85 -29.66 14.01
CA VAL A 364 33.05 -31.10 13.86
C VAL A 364 32.08 -31.85 14.78
N GLY A 365 31.18 -32.64 14.21
CA GLY A 365 30.22 -33.49 14.93
C GLY A 365 28.74 -33.21 14.67
N THR A 366 28.38 -32.17 13.91
CA THR A 366 27.00 -31.98 13.45
C THR A 366 26.78 -32.73 12.14
N VAL A 367 25.88 -33.71 12.14
CA VAL A 367 25.35 -34.32 10.91
C VAL A 367 24.29 -33.37 10.36
N LEU A 368 24.40 -33.04 9.07
CA LEU A 368 23.45 -32.19 8.34
C LEU A 368 22.05 -32.80 8.30
#